data_AF-A0A261A4I5-F1
#
_entry.id   AF-A0A261A4I5-F1
#
_cell.length_a   1.000
_cell.length_b   1.000
_cell.length_c   1.000
_cell.angle_alpha   90.00
_cell.angle_beta   90.00
_cell.angle_gamma   90.00
#
_symmetry.space_group_name_H-M   'P 1'
#
loop_
_entity.id
_entity.type
_entity.pdbx_description
1 polymer ?
#
loop_
_entity_poly.entity_id
_entity_poly.type
_entity_poly.pdbx_seq_one_letter_code
_entity_poly.pdbx_strand_id
1 'polypeptide(L)'
;MSTIRIRLKVLNEPGTPIIHCSNGTKRTGTFALSAYLIYDAAQTGVIDMKSALVALRDSRIGCIQDCEDYAFSSVVMFEYMADGIKIQKKKNVHEDYMDMKRRWQVIHVQRASAVSNQLQAAN
;
A
#
# COMPACT_ATOMS: atom_id res chain seq x y z
N MET A 1 -6.15 20.04 0.31
CA MET A 1 -5.90 18.65 0.75
C MET A 1 -7.25 17.98 0.93
N SER A 2 -7.75 17.26 -0.07
CA SER A 2 -9.12 16.73 -0.04
C SER A 2 -9.13 15.39 0.69
N THR A 3 -9.69 15.36 1.90
CA THR A 3 -9.87 14.14 2.69
C THR A 3 -10.89 13.23 2.02
N ILE A 4 -10.50 12.02 1.63
CA ILE A 4 -11.42 11.00 1.13
C ILE A 4 -12.24 10.50 2.33
N ARG A 5 -13.52 10.89 2.41
CA ARG A 5 -14.48 10.34 3.38
C ARG A 5 -15.22 9.17 2.73
N ILE A 6 -14.82 7.94 3.06
CA ILE A 6 -15.58 6.75 2.67
C ILE A 6 -16.77 6.62 3.62
N ARG A 7 -18.00 6.72 3.10
CA ARG A 7 -19.22 6.45 3.89
C ARG A 7 -19.35 4.94 4.08
N LEU A 8 -19.33 4.48 5.34
CA LEU A 8 -19.52 3.07 5.75
C LEU A 8 -20.73 2.38 5.11
N LYS A 9 -21.81 3.12 4.78
CA LYS A 9 -22.97 2.56 4.07
C LYS A 9 -22.62 1.94 2.72
N VAL A 10 -21.66 2.49 1.97
CA VAL A 10 -21.29 1.98 0.64
C VAL A 10 -20.57 0.63 0.71
N LEU A 11 -19.90 0.33 1.83
CA LEU A 11 -19.19 -0.95 2.03
C LEU A 11 -20.10 -2.07 2.54
N ASN A 12 -21.33 -1.74 2.96
CA ASN A 12 -22.27 -2.70 3.56
C ASN A 12 -23.36 -3.15 2.58
N GLU A 13 -23.35 -2.64 1.35
CA GLU A 13 -24.26 -3.06 0.28
C GLU A 13 -23.67 -4.27 -0.46
N PRO A 14 -24.48 -5.28 -0.81
CA PRO A 14 -24.01 -6.42 -1.58
C PRO A 14 -23.59 -5.97 -2.99
N GLY A 15 -22.32 -6.20 -3.35
CA GLY A 15 -21.79 -5.90 -4.67
C GLY A 15 -20.29 -5.61 -4.66
N THR A 16 -19.67 -5.60 -5.85
CA THR A 16 -18.26 -5.21 -6.00
C THR A 16 -18.14 -3.69 -5.92
N PRO A 17 -17.39 -3.12 -4.96
CA PRO A 17 -17.23 -1.67 -4.86
C PRO A 17 -16.47 -1.13 -6.08
N ILE A 18 -17.00 -0.05 -6.66
CA ILE A 18 -16.34 0.67 -7.76
C ILE A 18 -15.39 1.72 -7.17
N ILE A 19 -14.10 1.61 -7.46
CA ILE A 19 -13.06 2.52 -6.97
C ILE A 19 -12.32 3.10 -8.16
N HIS A 20 -12.24 4.41 -8.26
CA HIS A 20 -11.43 5.09 -9.27
C HIS A 20 -10.68 6.28 -8.68
N CYS A 21 -9.66 6.73 -9.40
CA CYS A 21 -8.96 7.98 -9.12
C CYS A 21 -9.05 8.90 -10.35
N SER A 22 -7.93 9.21 -11.00
CA SER A 22 -7.95 9.92 -12.30
C SER A 22 -7.98 8.91 -13.46
N ASN A 23 -6.88 8.18 -13.65
CA ASN A 23 -6.77 7.12 -14.65
C ASN A 23 -7.06 5.71 -14.09
N GLY A 24 -7.40 5.62 -12.81
CA GLY A 24 -7.75 4.36 -12.16
C GLY A 24 -6.57 3.39 -11.96
N THR A 25 -5.32 3.86 -11.96
CA THR A 25 -4.15 2.99 -11.81
C THR A 25 -3.40 3.20 -10.50
N LYS A 26 -3.00 4.43 -10.20
CA LYS A 26 -2.09 4.73 -9.07
C LYS A 26 -2.81 4.58 -7.71
N ARG A 27 -3.58 5.60 -7.30
CA ARG A 27 -4.33 5.58 -6.02
C ARG A 27 -5.35 4.45 -5.92
N THR A 28 -5.98 4.08 -7.04
CA THR A 28 -6.87 2.91 -7.11
C THR A 28 -6.10 1.63 -6.85
N GLY A 29 -4.93 1.46 -7.47
CA GLY A 29 -4.05 0.32 -7.23
C GLY A 29 -3.56 0.25 -5.78
N THR A 30 -3.18 1.39 -5.18
CA THR A 30 -2.78 1.46 -3.77
C THR A 30 -3.88 0.98 -2.83
N PHE A 31 -5.11 1.47 -3.04
CA PHE A 31 -6.26 1.02 -2.27
C PHE A 31 -6.52 -0.48 -2.47
N ALA A 32 -6.55 -0.93 -3.73
CA ALA A 32 -6.83 -2.33 -4.06
C ALA A 32 -5.77 -3.28 -3.51
N LEU A 33 -4.49 -2.93 -3.60
CA LEU A 33 -3.40 -3.72 -3.05
C LEU A 33 -3.51 -3.83 -1.53
N SER A 34 -3.74 -2.70 -0.85
CA SER A 34 -3.90 -2.67 0.62
C SER A 34 -5.09 -3.54 1.07
N ALA A 35 -6.24 -3.39 0.41
CA ALA A 35 -7.44 -4.18 0.71
C ALA A 35 -7.24 -5.67 0.45
N TYR A 36 -6.57 -6.02 -0.65
CA TYR A 36 -6.24 -7.40 -0.97
C TYR A 36 -5.32 -8.02 0.08
N LEU A 37 -4.26 -7.31 0.51
CA LEU A 37 -3.34 -7.78 1.54
C LEU A 37 -4.05 -8.03 2.87
N ILE A 38 -4.94 -7.13 3.27
CA ILE A 38 -5.76 -7.27 4.47
C ILE A 38 -6.63 -8.52 4.38
N TYR A 39 -7.33 -8.68 3.26
CA TYR A 39 -8.22 -9.82 3.03
C TYR A 39 -7.44 -11.14 3.02
N ASP A 40 -6.38 -11.22 2.23
CA ASP A 40 -5.56 -12.43 2.06
C ASP A 40 -4.89 -12.84 3.37
N ALA A 41 -4.35 -11.87 4.13
CA ALA A 41 -3.76 -12.14 5.43
C ALA A 41 -4.80 -12.57 6.48
N ALA A 42 -6.04 -12.07 6.41
CA ALA A 42 -7.12 -12.52 7.28
C ALA A 42 -7.54 -13.97 6.99
N GLN A 43 -7.42 -14.43 5.74
CA GLN A 43 -7.73 -15.81 5.36
C GLN A 43 -6.56 -16.77 5.61
N THR A 44 -5.34 -16.37 5.28
CA THR A 44 -4.16 -17.27 5.25
C THR A 44 -3.25 -17.12 6.48
N GLY A 45 -3.34 -15.99 7.20
CA GLY A 45 -2.37 -15.61 8.23
C GLY A 45 -1.00 -15.22 7.69
N VAL A 46 -0.83 -15.09 6.37
CA VAL A 46 0.42 -14.76 5.70
C VAL A 46 0.27 -13.47 4.93
N ILE A 47 1.33 -12.65 4.96
CA ILE A 47 1.42 -11.43 4.14
C ILE A 47 2.47 -11.68 3.08
N ASP A 48 2.05 -11.66 1.81
CA ASP A 48 2.94 -11.71 0.65
C ASP A 48 2.64 -10.54 -0.30
N MET A 49 3.41 -9.45 -0.12
CA MET A 49 3.29 -8.24 -0.93
C MET A 49 3.53 -8.48 -2.43
N LYS A 50 4.42 -9.42 -2.77
CA LYS A 50 4.83 -9.65 -4.17
C LYS A 50 3.74 -10.39 -4.91
N SER A 51 3.25 -11.48 -4.33
CA SER A 51 2.17 -12.27 -4.93
C SER A 51 0.88 -11.44 -5.03
N ALA A 52 0.57 -10.63 -4.02
CA ALA A 52 -0.54 -9.68 -4.06
C ALA A 52 -0.41 -8.66 -5.20
N LEU A 53 0.79 -8.10 -5.42
CA LEU A 53 1.02 -7.16 -6.52
C LEU A 53 0.89 -7.83 -7.90
N VAL A 54 1.39 -9.05 -8.04
CA VAL A 54 1.25 -9.83 -9.28
C VAL A 54 -0.22 -10.07 -9.57
N ALA A 55 -0.97 -10.62 -8.61
CA ALA A 55 -2.41 -10.85 -8.75
C ALA A 55 -3.18 -9.57 -9.11
N LEU A 56 -2.83 -8.44 -8.48
CA LEU A 56 -3.44 -7.14 -8.81
C LEU A 56 -3.12 -6.71 -10.25
N ARG A 57 -1.86 -6.85 -10.70
CA ARG A 57 -1.46 -6.44 -12.06
C ARG A 57 -2.00 -7.36 -13.14
N ASP A 58 -2.20 -8.64 -12.83
CA ASP A 58 -2.91 -9.58 -13.70
C ASP A 58 -4.38 -9.17 -13.86
N SER A 59 -5.01 -8.63 -12.80
CA SER A 59 -6.38 -8.10 -12.87
C SER A 59 -6.47 -6.75 -13.62
N ARG A 60 -5.47 -5.88 -13.46
CA ARG A 60 -5.40 -4.58 -14.14
C ARG A 60 -3.97 -4.07 -14.29
N ILE A 61 -3.54 -3.97 -15.54
CA ILE A 61 -2.23 -3.46 -15.91
C ILE A 61 -2.02 -2.01 -15.45
N GLY A 62 -0.78 -1.68 -15.09
CA GLY A 62 -0.37 -0.33 -14.74
C GLY A 62 -0.71 0.10 -13.30
N CYS A 63 -1.34 -0.77 -12.50
CA CYS A 63 -1.52 -0.57 -11.06
C CYS A 63 -0.19 -0.55 -10.32
N ILE A 64 -0.07 0.36 -9.33
CA ILE A 64 1.14 0.60 -8.52
C ILE A 64 2.34 0.92 -9.41
N GLN A 65 2.53 2.20 -9.75
CA GLN A 65 3.57 2.60 -10.70
C GLN A 65 4.92 2.81 -10.02
N ASP A 66 4.89 3.28 -8.78
CA ASP A 66 6.08 3.70 -8.04
C ASP A 66 6.27 2.85 -6.76
N CYS A 67 7.51 2.75 -6.31
CA CYS A 67 7.86 2.03 -5.08
C CYS A 67 7.19 2.62 -3.82
N GLU A 68 6.87 3.91 -3.85
CA GLU A 68 6.18 4.60 -2.77
C GLU A 68 4.76 4.10 -2.55
N ASP A 69 3.99 3.92 -3.62
CA ASP A 69 2.61 3.42 -3.49
C ASP A 69 2.61 1.96 -2.99
N TYR A 70 3.59 1.19 -3.45
CA TYR A 70 3.80 -0.17 -3.00
C TYR A 70 4.14 -0.23 -1.51
N ALA A 71 5.10 0.59 -1.06
CA ALA A 71 5.49 0.67 0.34
C ALA A 71 4.35 1.23 1.21
N PHE A 72 3.63 2.25 0.74
CA PHE A 72 2.49 2.81 1.45
C PHE A 72 1.39 1.76 1.68
N SER A 73 1.18 0.85 0.72
CA SER A 73 0.22 -0.26 0.88
C SER A 73 0.60 -1.19 2.05
N SER A 74 1.90 -1.40 2.28
CA SER A 74 2.35 -2.17 3.45
C SER A 74 2.14 -1.41 4.77
N VAL A 75 2.33 -0.09 4.78
CA VAL A 75 2.07 0.75 5.96
C VAL A 75 0.61 0.62 6.38
N VAL A 76 -0.33 0.79 5.43
CA VAL A 76 -1.77 0.65 5.68
C VAL A 76 -2.11 -0.74 6.22
N MET A 77 -1.51 -1.80 5.66
CA MET A 77 -1.70 -3.16 6.14
C MET A 77 -1.25 -3.33 7.59
N PHE A 78 -0.05 -2.85 7.95
CA PHE A 78 0.45 -2.96 9.31
C PHE A 78 -0.31 -2.10 10.31
N GLU A 79 -0.76 -0.90 9.91
CA GLU A 79 -1.66 -0.08 10.71
C GLU A 79 -2.97 -0.84 10.99
N TYR A 80 -3.56 -1.44 9.97
CA TYR A 80 -4.77 -2.25 10.11
C TYR A 80 -4.58 -3.46 11.05
N MET A 81 -3.42 -4.13 10.99
CA MET A 81 -3.08 -5.19 11.93
C MET A 81 -2.94 -4.70 13.36
N ALA A 82 -2.31 -3.54 13.55
CA ALA A 82 -2.12 -2.94 14.87
C ALA A 82 -3.47 -2.59 15.54
N ASP A 83 -4.46 -2.20 14.74
CA ASP A 83 -5.83 -1.90 15.18
C ASP A 83 -6.67 -3.15 15.55
N GLY A 84 -6.10 -4.36 15.49
CA GLY A 84 -6.60 -5.49 16.28
C GLY A 84 -7.11 -6.72 15.53
N ILE A 85 -6.72 -6.96 14.27
CA ILE A 85 -6.83 -8.32 13.73
C ILE A 85 -5.78 -9.19 14.43
N LYS A 86 -6.23 -10.25 15.11
CA LYS A 86 -5.35 -11.28 15.68
C LYS A 86 -4.70 -12.10 14.55
N ILE A 87 -3.66 -11.58 13.91
CA ILE A 87 -2.82 -12.35 13.00
C ILE A 87 -1.95 -13.30 13.84
N GLN A 88 -1.87 -14.57 13.43
CA GLN A 88 -0.95 -15.54 14.02
C GLN A 88 0.47 -14.93 14.05
N LYS A 89 1.07 -14.80 15.23
CA LYS A 89 2.41 -14.19 15.37
C LYS A 89 3.44 -14.97 14.54
N LYS A 90 3.87 -14.42 13.41
CA LYS A 90 5.09 -14.87 12.71
C LYS A 90 6.30 -14.66 13.64
N LYS A 91 7.30 -15.55 13.57
CA LYS A 91 8.49 -15.48 14.44
C LYS A 91 9.31 -14.19 14.25
N ASN A 92 9.27 -13.56 13.07
CA ASN A 92 10.19 -12.48 12.69
C ASN A 92 9.49 -11.15 12.36
N VAL A 93 8.27 -10.90 12.86
CA VAL A 93 7.49 -9.67 12.55
C VAL A 93 8.28 -8.38 12.85
N HIS A 94 9.12 -8.39 13.88
CA HIS A 94 9.94 -7.24 14.24
C HIS A 94 11.02 -6.92 13.20
N GLU A 95 11.66 -7.95 12.64
CA GLU A 95 12.69 -7.80 11.61
C GLU A 95 12.08 -7.28 10.31
N ASP A 96 10.94 -7.85 9.90
CA ASP A 96 10.18 -7.42 8.71
C ASP A 96 9.74 -5.95 8.82
N TYR A 97 9.27 -5.54 10.01
CA TYR A 97 8.91 -4.15 10.29
C TYR A 97 10.13 -3.21 10.22
N MET A 98 11.25 -3.60 10.83
CA MET A 98 12.47 -2.78 10.82
C MET A 98 13.05 -2.64 9.40
N ASP A 99 12.99 -3.71 8.61
CA ASP A 99 13.42 -3.69 7.21
C ASP A 99 12.50 -2.81 6.35
N MET A 100 11.18 -2.88 6.53
CA MET A 100 10.24 -1.95 5.90
C MET A 100 10.52 -0.50 6.29
N LYS A 101 10.66 -0.21 7.60
CA LYS A 101 10.90 1.14 8.13
C LYS A 101 12.21 1.73 7.61
N ARG A 102 13.28 0.93 7.55
CA ARG A 102 14.56 1.33 6.95
C ARG A 102 14.38 1.72 5.48
N ARG A 103 13.72 0.86 4.70
CA ARG A 103 13.48 1.12 3.27
C ARG A 103 12.64 2.38 3.04
N TRP A 104 11.64 2.61 3.90
CA TRP A 104 10.82 3.81 3.88
C TRP A 104 11.62 5.11 4.09
N GLN A 105 12.57 5.11 5.04
CA GLN A 105 13.44 6.26 5.28
C GLN A 105 14.36 6.56 4.09
N VAL A 106 14.87 5.52 3.43
CA VAL A 106 15.73 5.67 2.24
C VAL A 106 14.98 6.37 1.10
N ILE A 107 13.72 6.00 0.87
CA ILE A 107 12.88 6.61 -0.18
C ILE A 107 12.71 8.12 0.07
N HIS A 108 12.45 8.53 1.32
CA HIS A 108 12.29 9.93 1.67
C HIS A 108 13.58 10.75 1.54
N VAL A 109 14.73 10.17 1.90
CA VAL A 109 16.04 10.81 1.78
C VAL A 109 16.42 10.97 0.31
N GLN A 110 16.25 9.93 -0.52
CA GLN A 110 16.57 9.98 -1.94
C GLN A 110 15.75 11.04 -2.70
N ARG A 111 14.47 11.22 -2.33
CA ARG A 111 13.63 12.29 -2.88
C ARG A 111 14.13 13.68 -2.52
N ALA A 112 14.50 13.91 -1.26
CA ALA A 112 15.04 15.19 -0.83
C ALA A 112 16.35 15.53 -1.57
N SER A 113 17.22 14.54 -1.75
CA SER A 113 18.47 14.70 -2.51
C SER A 113 18.24 14.93 -4.01
N ALA A 114 17.29 14.23 -4.63
CA ALA A 114 16.97 14.40 -6.05
C ALA A 114 16.40 15.79 -6.36
N VAL A 115 15.53 16.30 -5.49
CA VAL A 115 14.96 17.65 -5.59
C VAL A 115 16.05 18.72 -5.41
N SER A 116 16.96 18.53 -4.45
CA SER A 116 18.10 19.42 -4.24
C SER A 116 19.02 19.49 -5.46
N ASN A 117 19.34 18.35 -6.06
CA ASN A 117 20.23 18.28 -7.23
C ASN A 117 19.59 18.87 -8.49
N GLN A 118 18.27 18.75 -8.67
CA GLN A 118 17.57 19.38 -9.79
C GLN A 118 17.54 20.91 -9.69
N LEU A 119 17.45 21.47 -8.48
CA LEU A 119 17.51 22.93 -8.26
C LEU A 119 18.91 23.50 -8.48
N GLN A 120 19.95 22.72 -8.18
CA GLN A 120 21.34 23.11 -8.44
C GLN A 120 21.74 23.02 -9.92
N ALA A 121 21.13 22.11 -10.70
CA ALA A 121 21.40 21.95 -12.13
C ALA A 121 20.64 22.93 -13.03
N ALA A 122 19.67 23.68 -12.48
CA ALA A 122 18.86 24.64 -13.20
C ALA A 122 19.36 26.10 -13.09
N ASN A 123 20.50 26.33 -12.41
CA ASN A 123 21.18 27.62 -12.25
C ASN A 123 22.53 27.65 -12.97
#